data_AF-E6SJY6-F1
#
_entry.id   AF-E6SJY6-F1
#
_cell.length_a   1.000
_cell.length_b   1.000
_cell.length_c   1.000
_cell.angle_alpha   90.00
_cell.angle_beta   90.00
_cell.angle_gamma   90.00
#
_symmetry.space_group_name_H-M   'P 1'
#
loop_
_entity.id
_entity.type
_entity.pdbx_description
1 polymer ?
#
loop_
_entity_poly.entity_id
_entity_poly.type
_entity_poly.pdbx_seq_one_letter_code
_entity_poly.pdbx_strand_id
1 'polypeptide(L)'
;MVAPELQRLAGLGMALDLVPEGMLWLTCQRLHLQPPRSRRRGQLANWLYREACRRPSLARSLVAELTPMLLPSHRWDGPPEPAQVVTVLKRSRRKGLALGLMWGMGETIDDPAWAACWNDWLKDSASWRRRLTRYVEMVNGADALQVAQSMVADAEAERDRMREALRAMAKACRQEIARLREEIEALNAVNRRLAVLRPLRDAQILVLGDPAHADGYRDLIQRYGGRMEFADGANRQAVRAALDGRYDAIVIVTAYGYHTTQMMVQKYARHVPLFFANRGGLGVMERVLVEQVIPTLFKRLRGLEEPASA
;
A
#
# COMPACT_ATOMS: atom_id res chain seq x y z
N MET A 1 15.65 19.96 -36.91
CA MET A 1 16.06 20.83 -35.79
C MET A 1 15.52 20.23 -34.50
N VAL A 2 16.34 20.12 -33.45
CA VAL A 2 15.91 19.56 -32.15
C VAL A 2 15.09 20.60 -31.40
N ALA A 3 13.90 20.25 -30.91
CA ALA A 3 13.03 21.18 -30.19
C ALA A 3 13.79 21.86 -29.02
N PRO A 4 13.60 23.18 -28.75
CA PRO A 4 14.35 23.89 -27.71
C PRO A 4 14.26 23.26 -26.31
N GLU A 5 13.11 22.67 -25.98
CA GLU A 5 12.89 21.99 -24.69
C GLU A 5 13.73 20.73 -24.54
N LEU A 6 13.96 20.03 -25.66
CA LEU A 6 14.80 18.84 -25.74
C LEU A 6 16.27 19.16 -25.47
N GLN A 7 16.73 20.27 -26.01
CA GLN A 7 18.09 20.76 -25.78
C GLN A 7 18.29 21.10 -24.31
N ARG A 8 17.31 21.76 -23.67
CA ARG A 8 17.34 22.11 -22.25
C ARG A 8 17.38 20.89 -21.33
N LEU A 9 16.57 19.88 -21.62
CA LEU A 9 16.61 18.63 -20.86
C LEU A 9 17.93 17.88 -21.07
N ALA A 10 18.47 17.84 -22.29
CA ALA A 10 19.77 17.24 -22.55
C ALA A 10 20.88 17.95 -21.74
N GLY A 11 20.88 19.28 -21.73
CA GLY A 11 21.78 20.07 -20.89
C GLY A 11 21.64 19.76 -19.41
N LEU A 12 20.41 19.63 -18.91
CA LEU A 12 20.13 19.31 -17.51
C LEU A 12 20.64 17.91 -17.14
N GLY A 13 20.45 16.91 -18.00
CA GLY A 13 20.98 15.57 -17.80
C GLY A 13 22.50 15.55 -17.73
N MET A 14 23.16 16.31 -18.61
CA MET A 14 24.62 16.47 -18.57
C MET A 14 25.08 17.17 -17.29
N ALA A 15 24.39 18.23 -16.86
CA ALA A 15 24.70 18.97 -15.66
C ALA A 15 24.65 18.07 -14.41
N LEU A 16 23.59 17.27 -14.27
CA LEU A 16 23.43 16.31 -13.18
C LEU A 16 24.55 15.27 -13.14
N ASP A 17 24.99 14.79 -14.31
CA ASP A 17 26.09 13.83 -14.41
C ASP A 17 27.45 14.46 -14.05
N LEU A 18 27.60 15.79 -14.13
CA LEU A 18 28.84 16.52 -13.84
C LEU A 18 28.97 16.93 -12.37
N VAL A 19 27.86 17.03 -11.63
CA VAL A 19 27.85 17.51 -10.25
C VAL A 19 28.18 16.36 -9.26
N PRO A 20 29.02 16.61 -8.23
CA PRO A 20 29.33 15.61 -7.20
C PRO A 20 28.11 15.17 -6.40
N GLU A 21 28.14 13.95 -5.87
CA GLU A 21 27.01 13.36 -5.14
C GLU A 21 26.55 14.21 -3.94
N GLY A 22 27.48 14.74 -3.14
CA GLY A 22 27.13 15.60 -2.00
C GLY A 22 26.37 16.86 -2.41
N MET A 23 26.70 17.43 -3.57
CA MET A 23 26.03 18.63 -4.09
C MET A 23 24.64 18.29 -4.66
N LEU A 24 24.46 17.10 -5.23
CA LEU A 24 23.13 16.63 -5.64
C LEU A 24 22.21 16.42 -4.43
N TRP A 25 22.73 15.89 -3.32
CA TRP A 25 21.98 15.76 -2.08
C TRP A 25 21.61 17.13 -1.46
N LEU A 26 22.54 18.08 -1.45
CA LEU A 26 22.27 19.46 -1.02
C LEU A 26 21.20 20.12 -1.89
N THR A 27 21.24 19.90 -3.21
CA THR A 27 20.20 20.37 -4.14
C THR A 27 18.85 19.74 -3.81
N CYS A 28 18.80 18.44 -3.51
CA CYS A 28 17.57 17.79 -3.07
C CYS A 28 17.01 18.41 -1.79
N GLN A 29 17.88 18.71 -0.81
CA GLN A 29 17.46 19.33 0.45
C GLN A 29 16.89 20.75 0.24
N ARG A 30 17.56 21.59 -0.56
CA ARG A 30 17.10 22.95 -0.88
C ARG A 30 15.78 22.98 -1.63
N LEU A 31 15.57 22.00 -2.51
CA LEU A 31 14.34 21.85 -3.28
C LEU A 31 13.28 21.00 -2.57
N HIS A 32 13.50 20.66 -1.28
CA HIS A 32 12.60 19.83 -0.47
C HIS A 32 12.21 18.49 -1.12
N LEU A 33 13.14 17.88 -1.86
CA LEU A 33 12.98 16.59 -2.52
C LEU A 33 13.38 15.45 -1.59
N GLN A 34 12.59 14.39 -1.57
CA GLN A 34 12.86 13.17 -0.80
C GLN A 34 13.22 12.01 -1.74
N PRO A 35 14.50 11.89 -2.17
CA PRO A 35 14.91 10.72 -2.93
C PRO A 35 14.82 9.46 -2.04
N PRO A 36 14.38 8.31 -2.59
CA PRO A 36 14.33 7.07 -1.82
C PRO A 36 15.75 6.63 -1.43
N ARG A 37 15.88 6.07 -0.21
CA ARG A 37 17.17 5.89 0.50
C ARG A 37 18.23 5.14 -0.32
N SER A 38 19.51 5.44 -0.02
CA SER A 38 20.74 4.79 -0.50
C SER A 38 20.97 4.76 -2.02
N ARG A 39 20.87 5.91 -2.70
CA ARG A 39 21.25 6.02 -4.12
C ARG A 39 22.70 6.49 -4.28
N ARG A 40 23.52 5.71 -4.97
CA ARG A 40 24.84 6.15 -5.47
C ARG A 40 24.66 7.33 -6.44
N ARG A 41 25.66 8.21 -6.62
CA ARG A 41 25.65 9.38 -7.54
C ARG A 41 24.82 9.21 -8.82
N GLY A 42 25.13 8.18 -9.63
CA GLY A 42 24.44 7.95 -10.91
C GLY A 42 22.96 7.59 -10.77
N GLN A 43 22.55 6.97 -9.67
CA GLN A 43 21.14 6.65 -9.40
C GLN A 43 20.35 7.87 -8.92
N LEU A 44 21.02 8.81 -8.22
CA LEU A 44 20.43 10.07 -7.77
C LEU A 44 20.29 11.06 -8.93
N ALA A 45 21.33 11.21 -9.76
CA ALA A 45 21.28 12.02 -10.98
C ALA A 45 20.17 11.55 -11.93
N ASN A 46 20.08 10.23 -12.18
CA ASN A 46 19.02 9.67 -13.01
C ASN A 46 17.62 9.83 -12.39
N TRP A 47 17.50 9.84 -11.06
CA TRP A 47 16.23 10.10 -10.39
C TRP A 47 15.77 11.53 -10.59
N LEU A 48 16.65 12.49 -10.28
CA LEU A 48 16.39 13.93 -10.46
C LEU A 48 16.02 14.25 -11.90
N TYR A 49 16.72 13.65 -12.87
CA TYR A 49 16.41 13.79 -14.27
C TYR A 49 15.00 13.30 -14.61
N ARG A 50 14.60 12.11 -14.12
CA ARG A 50 13.24 11.58 -14.35
C ARG A 50 12.16 12.43 -13.69
N GLU A 51 12.40 12.93 -12.48
CA GLU A 51 11.47 13.83 -11.80
C GLU A 51 11.34 15.18 -12.54
N ALA A 52 12.45 15.72 -13.06
CA ALA A 52 12.44 16.92 -13.89
C ALA A 52 11.65 16.72 -15.20
N CYS A 53 11.77 15.56 -15.84
CA CYS A 53 10.95 15.23 -17.02
C CYS A 53 9.45 15.16 -16.71
N ARG A 54 9.06 14.74 -15.49
CA ARG A 54 7.66 14.67 -15.05
C ARG A 54 7.10 16.01 -14.60
N ARG A 55 7.96 16.92 -14.14
CA ARG A 55 7.57 18.19 -13.50
C ARG A 55 8.38 19.35 -14.11
N PRO A 56 7.83 20.04 -15.13
CA PRO A 56 8.53 21.16 -15.79
C PRO A 56 8.96 22.29 -14.84
N SER A 57 8.19 22.53 -13.76
CA SER A 57 8.56 23.49 -12.71
C SER A 57 9.84 23.08 -11.98
N LEU A 58 10.01 21.80 -11.68
CA LEU A 58 11.20 21.26 -11.04
C LEU A 58 12.42 21.33 -11.96
N ALA A 59 12.24 21.09 -13.27
CA ALA A 59 13.32 21.25 -14.25
C ALA A 59 13.90 22.67 -14.22
N ARG A 60 13.04 23.70 -14.14
CA ARG A 60 13.47 25.10 -14.00
C ARG A 60 14.21 25.36 -12.70
N SER A 61 13.70 24.87 -11.57
CA SER A 61 14.36 25.00 -10.27
C SER A 61 15.73 24.31 -10.23
N LEU A 62 15.86 23.14 -10.87
CA LEU A 62 17.11 22.41 -10.96
C LEU A 62 18.13 23.11 -11.86
N VAL A 63 17.74 23.57 -13.05
CA VAL A 63 18.62 24.35 -13.93
C VAL A 63 19.22 25.51 -13.16
N ALA A 64 18.37 26.19 -12.41
CA ALA A 64 18.77 27.35 -11.68
C ALA A 64 19.75 26.95 -10.55
N GLU A 65 19.44 25.96 -9.68
CA GLU A 65 20.36 25.48 -8.62
C GLU A 65 21.71 24.96 -9.17
N LEU A 66 21.72 24.30 -10.33
CA LEU A 66 22.92 23.70 -10.90
C LEU A 66 23.81 24.71 -11.65
N THR A 67 23.25 25.85 -12.08
CA THR A 67 23.98 26.85 -12.87
C THR A 67 25.19 27.41 -12.08
N PRO A 68 25.06 27.86 -10.81
CA PRO A 68 26.20 28.30 -10.00
C PRO A 68 27.23 27.18 -9.73
N MET A 69 26.82 25.91 -9.76
CA MET A 69 27.75 24.79 -9.54
C MET A 69 28.65 24.53 -10.76
N LEU A 70 28.14 24.83 -11.96
CA LEU A 70 28.89 24.69 -13.21
C LEU A 70 29.61 25.99 -13.61
N LEU A 71 29.10 27.13 -13.18
CA LEU A 71 29.68 28.46 -13.35
C LEU A 71 29.73 29.20 -11.99
N PRO A 72 30.75 28.96 -11.15
CA PRO A 72 30.83 29.50 -9.79
C PRO A 72 30.84 31.03 -9.68
N SER A 73 31.25 31.72 -10.75
CA SER A 73 31.21 33.18 -10.84
C SER A 73 29.83 33.74 -11.17
N HIS A 74 28.85 32.89 -11.49
CA HIS A 74 27.48 33.31 -11.77
C HIS A 74 26.75 33.65 -10.47
N ARG A 75 26.22 34.87 -10.39
CA ARG A 75 25.30 35.27 -9.33
C ARG A 75 23.87 35.10 -9.84
N TRP A 76 22.97 34.69 -8.95
CA TRP A 76 21.62 34.33 -9.33
C TRP A 76 20.77 35.56 -9.62
N ASP A 77 20.61 35.91 -10.90
CA ASP A 77 19.63 36.91 -11.36
C ASP A 77 19.01 36.56 -12.74
N GLY A 78 19.28 35.37 -13.29
CA GLY A 78 18.78 34.98 -14.61
C GLY A 78 19.71 34.04 -15.39
N PRO A 79 19.50 33.91 -16.72
CA PRO A 79 20.41 33.16 -17.58
C PRO A 79 21.83 33.75 -17.53
N PRO A 80 22.89 32.93 -17.59
CA PRO A 80 24.26 33.43 -17.70
C PRO A 80 24.47 34.15 -19.04
N GLU A 81 25.43 35.07 -19.09
CA GLU A 81 25.78 35.71 -20.35
C GLU A 81 26.43 34.68 -21.31
N PRO A 82 26.08 34.68 -22.61
CA PRO A 82 26.65 33.74 -23.57
C PRO A 82 28.19 33.70 -23.57
N ALA A 83 28.84 34.86 -23.38
CA ALA A 83 30.29 34.98 -23.29
C ALA A 83 30.89 34.23 -22.08
N GLN A 84 30.18 34.19 -20.94
CA GLN A 84 30.59 33.44 -19.76
C GLN A 84 30.52 31.93 -20.04
N VAL A 85 29.47 31.48 -20.72
CA VAL A 85 29.28 30.08 -21.11
C VAL A 85 30.34 29.63 -22.11
N VAL A 86 30.67 30.46 -23.10
CA VAL A 86 31.77 30.20 -24.06
C VAL A 86 33.11 30.11 -23.34
N THR A 87 33.36 30.97 -22.35
CA THR A 87 34.58 30.92 -21.54
C THR A 87 34.70 29.58 -20.79
N VAL A 88 33.58 29.10 -20.20
CA VAL A 88 33.55 27.77 -19.57
C VAL A 88 33.73 26.67 -20.62
N LEU A 89 33.11 26.78 -21.80
CA LEU A 89 33.26 25.79 -22.87
C LEU A 89 34.73 25.62 -23.28
N LYS A 90 35.45 26.73 -23.46
CA LYS A 90 36.88 26.73 -23.81
C LYS A 90 37.74 26.06 -22.75
N ARG A 91 37.37 26.17 -21.46
CA ARG A 91 38.07 25.55 -20.33
C ARG A 91 37.64 24.11 -20.05
N SER A 92 36.36 23.81 -20.23
CA SER A 92 35.73 22.52 -19.95
C SER A 92 34.57 22.31 -20.91
N ARG A 93 34.85 21.60 -22.00
CA ARG A 93 33.90 21.31 -23.08
C ARG A 93 32.56 20.78 -22.56
N ARG A 94 32.58 19.83 -21.62
CA ARG A 94 31.35 19.22 -21.06
C ARG A 94 30.54 20.18 -20.20
N LYS A 95 31.18 21.02 -19.37
CA LYS A 95 30.47 21.98 -18.50
C LYS A 95 29.87 23.13 -19.29
N GLY A 96 30.63 23.69 -20.23
CA GLY A 96 30.14 24.75 -21.10
C GLY A 96 28.98 24.28 -21.98
N LEU A 97 29.10 23.07 -22.53
CA LEU A 97 28.02 22.48 -23.33
C LEU A 97 26.76 22.23 -22.49
N ALA A 98 26.88 21.67 -21.28
CA ALA A 98 25.74 21.49 -20.39
C ALA A 98 25.03 22.82 -20.06
N LEU A 99 25.79 23.87 -19.75
CA LEU A 99 25.27 25.20 -19.42
C LEU A 99 24.51 25.84 -20.59
N GLY A 100 25.12 25.93 -21.77
CA GLY A 100 24.45 26.58 -22.88
C GLY A 100 23.24 25.78 -23.37
N LEU A 101 23.23 24.45 -23.22
CA LEU A 101 22.04 23.65 -23.51
C LEU A 101 20.91 23.87 -22.51
N MET A 102 21.19 23.87 -21.20
CA MET A 102 20.18 24.12 -20.15
C MET A 102 19.42 25.43 -20.35
N TRP A 103 20.10 26.45 -20.87
CA TRP A 103 19.53 27.77 -21.10
C TRP A 103 19.09 28.02 -22.56
N GLY A 104 19.26 27.03 -23.46
CA GLY A 104 18.83 27.14 -24.86
C GLY A 104 19.68 28.10 -25.70
N MET A 105 20.95 28.28 -25.36
CA MET A 105 21.90 29.17 -26.06
C MET A 105 22.53 28.53 -27.29
N GLY A 106 22.07 27.34 -27.70
CA GLY A 106 22.61 26.58 -28.82
C GLY A 106 22.44 27.28 -30.17
N GLU A 107 21.48 28.20 -30.29
CA GLU A 107 21.20 29.00 -31.49
C GLU A 107 21.71 30.44 -31.39
N THR A 108 22.15 30.87 -30.20
CA THR A 108 22.52 32.27 -29.92
C THR A 108 24.04 32.49 -29.85
N ILE A 109 24.84 31.45 -30.09
CA ILE A 109 26.31 31.49 -29.95
C ILE A 109 26.95 31.11 -31.29
N ASP A 110 27.49 32.10 -32.01
CA ASP A 110 28.19 31.93 -33.28
C ASP A 110 29.65 31.42 -33.13
N ASP A 111 30.07 30.96 -31.95
CA ASP A 111 31.45 30.51 -31.70
C ASP A 111 31.68 29.11 -32.33
N PRO A 112 32.65 28.94 -33.26
CA PRO A 112 32.91 27.64 -33.90
C PRO A 112 33.29 26.52 -32.92
N ALA A 113 33.86 26.85 -31.74
CA ALA A 113 34.17 25.87 -30.71
C ALA A 113 32.89 25.27 -30.09
N TRP A 114 31.80 26.04 -30.05
CA TRP A 114 30.48 25.57 -29.62
C TRP A 114 29.93 24.50 -30.57
N ALA A 115 29.92 24.80 -31.87
CA ALA A 115 29.49 23.86 -32.90
C ALA A 115 30.36 22.58 -32.92
N ALA A 116 31.69 22.72 -32.77
CA ALA A 116 32.60 21.58 -32.67
C ALA A 116 32.34 20.72 -31.42
N CYS A 117 32.19 21.33 -30.24
CA CYS A 117 31.90 20.59 -29.00
C CYS A 117 30.53 19.91 -29.04
N TRP A 118 29.52 20.56 -29.64
CA TRP A 118 28.21 19.97 -29.89
C TRP A 118 28.33 18.76 -30.81
N ASN A 119 29.00 18.90 -31.95
CA ASN A 119 29.21 17.81 -32.90
C ASN A 119 30.02 16.64 -32.33
N ASP A 120 31.07 16.90 -31.54
CA ASP A 120 31.85 15.88 -30.86
C ASP A 120 31.05 15.17 -29.77
N TRP A 121 30.27 15.91 -28.99
CA TRP A 121 29.34 15.29 -28.04
C TRP A 121 28.30 14.43 -28.77
N LEU A 122 27.71 14.88 -29.88
CA LEU A 122 26.79 14.10 -30.71
C LEU A 122 27.43 12.79 -31.23
N LYS A 123 28.77 12.76 -31.39
CA LYS A 123 29.54 11.58 -31.80
C LYS A 123 29.86 10.65 -30.62
N ASP A 124 30.36 11.17 -29.51
CA ASP A 124 30.79 10.41 -28.32
C ASP A 124 29.62 9.84 -27.50
N SER A 125 28.46 10.47 -27.58
CA SER A 125 27.32 10.17 -26.73
C SER A 125 26.43 9.07 -27.33
N ALA A 126 26.97 7.85 -27.45
CA ALA A 126 26.15 6.65 -27.69
C ALA A 126 25.03 6.46 -26.64
N SER A 127 25.17 7.12 -25.48
CA SER A 127 24.15 7.20 -24.42
C SER A 127 23.13 8.33 -24.63
N TRP A 128 23.50 9.47 -25.23
CA TRP A 128 22.55 10.53 -25.59
C TRP A 128 21.80 10.19 -26.88
N ARG A 129 22.44 9.61 -27.91
CA ARG A 129 21.68 9.08 -29.06
C ARG A 129 20.63 8.09 -28.60
N ARG A 130 20.94 7.17 -27.67
CA ARG A 130 19.94 6.25 -27.08
C ARG A 130 18.86 6.93 -26.23
N ARG A 131 19.14 8.06 -25.57
CA ARG A 131 18.17 8.82 -24.76
C ARG A 131 17.33 9.78 -25.61
N LEU A 132 17.93 10.39 -26.63
CA LEU A 132 17.31 11.21 -27.64
C LEU A 132 16.46 10.35 -28.57
N THR A 133 16.92 9.20 -29.06
CA THR A 133 16.09 8.23 -29.79
C THR A 133 14.88 7.84 -28.94
N ARG A 134 15.07 7.50 -27.66
CA ARG A 134 13.96 7.24 -26.73
C ARG A 134 13.00 8.41 -26.50
N TYR A 135 13.46 9.65 -26.70
CA TYR A 135 12.64 10.84 -26.52
C TYR A 135 12.01 11.29 -27.85
N VAL A 136 12.70 11.13 -28.98
CA VAL A 136 12.23 11.42 -30.33
C VAL A 136 11.18 10.38 -30.74
N GLU A 137 11.37 9.10 -30.38
CA GLU A 137 10.33 8.05 -30.38
C GLU A 137 9.11 8.44 -29.52
N MET A 138 9.31 9.29 -28.52
CA MET A 138 8.28 9.75 -27.59
C MET A 138 7.66 11.09 -28.01
N VAL A 139 8.22 11.83 -29.00
CA VAL A 139 7.82 13.22 -29.29
C VAL A 139 7.52 13.56 -30.77
N ASN A 140 8.05 12.93 -31.83
CA ASN A 140 7.72 13.35 -33.22
C ASN A 140 7.93 12.25 -34.29
N GLY A 141 7.02 11.95 -35.21
CA GLY A 141 6.02 12.87 -35.75
C GLY A 141 5.19 12.26 -36.88
N ALA A 142 4.23 13.06 -37.35
CA ALA A 142 3.36 12.92 -38.53
C ALA A 142 2.60 11.59 -38.67
N ASP A 143 3.28 10.46 -38.85
CA ASP A 143 2.73 9.18 -38.43
C ASP A 143 2.45 9.22 -36.94
N ALA A 144 3.30 9.78 -36.09
CA ALA A 144 2.99 10.00 -34.68
C ALA A 144 1.91 11.08 -34.42
N LEU A 145 1.37 11.78 -35.41
CA LEU A 145 0.14 12.58 -35.22
C LEU A 145 -1.09 11.79 -35.68
N GLN A 146 -0.99 10.99 -36.75
CA GLN A 146 -2.05 10.09 -37.21
C GLN A 146 -2.16 8.81 -36.37
N VAL A 147 -1.04 8.37 -35.79
CA VAL A 147 -0.79 7.34 -34.77
C VAL A 147 -0.80 7.97 -33.40
N ALA A 148 -0.56 9.27 -33.14
CA ALA A 148 -1.06 9.82 -31.86
C ALA A 148 -2.57 9.99 -31.93
N GLN A 149 -3.17 10.28 -33.07
CA GLN A 149 -4.63 10.27 -33.24
C GLN A 149 -5.16 8.84 -33.27
N SER A 150 -4.45 7.86 -33.85
CA SER A 150 -4.81 6.44 -33.74
C SER A 150 -4.49 5.89 -32.37
N MET A 151 -3.41 6.25 -31.69
CA MET A 151 -3.11 5.84 -30.31
C MET A 151 -3.94 6.60 -29.32
N VAL A 152 -4.40 7.82 -29.60
CA VAL A 152 -5.42 8.50 -28.79
C VAL A 152 -6.77 7.87 -29.09
N ALA A 153 -7.12 7.56 -30.34
CA ALA A 153 -8.37 6.84 -30.65
C ALA A 153 -8.35 5.38 -30.18
N ASP A 154 -7.19 4.72 -30.18
CA ASP A 154 -6.96 3.35 -29.71
C ASP A 154 -6.79 3.36 -28.19
N ALA A 155 -6.20 4.39 -27.58
CA ALA A 155 -6.20 4.56 -26.13
C ALA A 155 -7.56 5.05 -25.63
N GLU A 156 -8.36 5.76 -26.43
CA GLU A 156 -9.74 6.12 -26.11
C GLU A 156 -10.63 4.91 -26.31
N ALA A 157 -10.47 4.13 -27.37
CA ALA A 157 -11.16 2.87 -27.58
C ALA A 157 -10.71 1.82 -26.55
N GLU A 158 -9.44 1.77 -26.16
CA GLU A 158 -8.94 0.90 -25.10
C GLU A 158 -9.36 1.42 -23.74
N ARG A 159 -9.40 2.73 -23.50
CA ARG A 159 -10.01 3.32 -22.30
C ARG A 159 -11.50 3.04 -22.26
N ASP A 160 -12.19 3.03 -23.38
CA ASP A 160 -13.62 2.80 -23.47
C ASP A 160 -13.93 1.29 -23.38
N ARG A 161 -13.10 0.42 -23.95
CA ARG A 161 -13.09 -1.03 -23.69
C ARG A 161 -12.73 -1.35 -22.26
N MET A 162 -11.77 -0.65 -21.66
CA MET A 162 -11.43 -0.76 -20.25
C MET A 162 -12.55 -0.20 -19.39
N ARG A 163 -13.24 0.86 -19.79
CA ARG A 163 -14.43 1.38 -19.09
C ARG A 163 -15.59 0.42 -19.22
N GLU A 164 -15.78 -0.23 -20.36
CA GLU A 164 -16.78 -1.26 -20.57
C GLU A 164 -16.43 -2.54 -19.83
N ALA A 165 -15.16 -2.94 -19.82
CA ALA A 165 -14.64 -4.04 -19.00
C ALA A 165 -14.77 -3.71 -17.51
N LEU A 166 -14.49 -2.47 -17.08
CA LEU A 166 -14.71 -2.00 -15.71
C LEU A 166 -16.20 -1.90 -15.39
N ARG A 167 -17.07 -1.53 -16.34
CA ARG A 167 -18.52 -1.53 -16.17
C ARG A 167 -19.06 -2.95 -16.12
N ALA A 168 -18.53 -3.87 -16.92
CA ALA A 168 -18.87 -5.28 -16.94
C ALA A 168 -18.36 -5.99 -15.69
N MET A 169 -17.13 -5.70 -15.25
CA MET A 169 -16.60 -6.12 -13.95
C MET A 169 -17.39 -5.50 -12.83
N ALA A 170 -17.75 -4.21 -12.87
CA ALA A 170 -18.60 -3.60 -11.84
C ALA A 170 -20.03 -4.19 -11.86
N LYS A 171 -20.55 -4.59 -13.02
CA LYS A 171 -21.83 -5.30 -13.14
C LYS A 171 -21.71 -6.72 -12.58
N ALA A 172 -20.67 -7.45 -12.94
CA ALA A 172 -20.37 -8.79 -12.44
C ALA A 172 -20.10 -8.77 -10.93
N CYS A 173 -19.31 -7.81 -10.42
CA CYS A 173 -19.12 -7.59 -9.00
C CYS A 173 -20.42 -7.18 -8.31
N ARG A 174 -21.30 -6.37 -8.93
CA ARG A 174 -22.61 -6.07 -8.35
C ARG A 174 -23.52 -7.29 -8.31
N GLN A 175 -23.50 -8.10 -9.35
CA GLN A 175 -24.23 -9.38 -9.41
C GLN A 175 -23.68 -10.36 -8.39
N GLU A 176 -22.35 -10.44 -8.24
CA GLU A 176 -21.69 -11.31 -7.26
C GLU A 176 -21.92 -10.80 -5.84
N ILE A 177 -21.91 -9.49 -5.60
CA ILE A 177 -22.29 -8.90 -4.31
C ILE A 177 -23.77 -9.18 -4.03
N ALA A 178 -24.67 -9.10 -5.02
CA ALA A 178 -26.06 -9.45 -4.85
C ALA A 178 -26.22 -10.95 -4.53
N ARG A 179 -25.53 -11.83 -5.26
CA ARG A 179 -25.49 -13.29 -5.01
C ARG A 179 -24.96 -13.59 -3.61
N LEU A 180 -23.85 -12.98 -3.21
CA LEU A 180 -23.27 -13.16 -1.88
C LEU A 180 -24.17 -12.58 -0.79
N ARG A 181 -24.90 -11.49 -1.04
CA ARG A 181 -25.90 -10.96 -0.11
C ARG A 181 -27.07 -11.93 0.03
N GLU A 182 -27.59 -12.47 -1.07
CA GLU A 182 -28.62 -13.51 -1.05
C GLU A 182 -28.13 -14.77 -0.33
N GLU A 183 -26.88 -15.19 -0.56
CA GLU A 183 -26.28 -16.35 0.09
C GLU A 183 -26.07 -16.10 1.60
N ILE A 184 -25.61 -14.90 1.99
CA ILE A 184 -25.54 -14.47 3.39
C ILE A 184 -26.93 -14.38 4.00
N GLU A 185 -27.94 -13.86 3.30
CA GLU A 185 -29.31 -13.79 3.80
C GLU A 185 -29.93 -15.17 3.94
N ALA A 186 -29.66 -16.09 3.00
CA ALA A 186 -30.07 -17.48 3.06
C ALA A 186 -29.38 -18.21 4.22
N LEU A 187 -28.07 -18.04 4.38
CA LEU A 187 -27.31 -18.57 5.52
C LEU A 187 -27.77 -17.96 6.83
N ASN A 188 -28.11 -16.67 6.86
CA ASN A 188 -28.69 -16.02 8.04
C ASN A 188 -30.12 -16.48 8.29
N ALA A 189 -30.90 -16.82 7.26
CA ALA A 189 -32.22 -17.40 7.40
C ALA A 189 -32.12 -18.85 7.93
N VAL A 190 -31.17 -19.63 7.45
CA VAL A 190 -30.83 -20.95 7.98
C VAL A 190 -30.34 -20.83 9.43
N ASN A 191 -29.39 -19.93 9.71
CA ASN A 191 -28.92 -19.66 11.07
C ASN A 191 -30.03 -19.15 11.99
N ARG A 192 -30.97 -18.34 11.51
CA ARG A 192 -32.16 -17.93 12.28
C ARG A 192 -33.09 -19.12 12.53
N ARG A 193 -33.33 -19.97 11.52
CA ARG A 193 -34.12 -21.20 11.68
C ARG A 193 -33.45 -22.19 12.64
N LEU A 194 -32.13 -22.32 12.59
CA LEU A 194 -31.33 -23.12 13.51
C LEU A 194 -31.25 -22.47 14.91
N ALA A 195 -31.22 -21.15 15.01
CA ALA A 195 -31.28 -20.43 16.28
C ALA A 195 -32.67 -20.56 16.94
N VAL A 196 -33.75 -20.66 16.15
CA VAL A 196 -35.09 -21.02 16.63
C VAL A 196 -35.11 -22.42 17.24
N LEU A 197 -34.23 -23.34 16.79
CA LEU A 197 -34.07 -24.65 17.45
C LEU A 197 -33.49 -24.52 18.87
N ARG A 198 -33.06 -23.32 19.29
CA ARG A 198 -32.46 -23.01 20.59
C ARG A 198 -31.53 -24.15 21.01
N PRO A 199 -30.43 -24.37 20.28
CA PRO A 199 -29.64 -25.58 20.40
C PRO A 199 -29.10 -25.81 21.82
N LEU A 200 -28.98 -24.74 22.62
CA LEU A 200 -28.56 -24.83 24.02
C LEU A 200 -29.69 -25.24 24.98
N ARG A 201 -30.98 -25.16 24.59
CA ARG A 201 -32.16 -25.59 25.41
C ARG A 201 -32.07 -25.16 26.88
N ASP A 202 -31.87 -23.86 27.14
CA ASP A 202 -31.69 -23.29 28.48
C ASP A 202 -30.43 -23.76 29.25
N ALA A 203 -29.45 -24.38 28.58
CA ALA A 203 -28.20 -24.80 29.20
C ALA A 203 -27.51 -23.62 29.90
N GLN A 204 -27.02 -23.89 31.11
CA GLN A 204 -26.30 -22.93 31.93
C GLN A 204 -24.82 -22.98 31.57
N ILE A 205 -24.31 -21.92 30.95
CA ILE A 205 -22.94 -21.80 30.47
C ILE A 205 -22.19 -20.80 31.34
N LEU A 206 -21.09 -21.23 31.95
CA LEU A 206 -20.17 -20.34 32.64
C LEU A 206 -19.13 -19.79 31.65
N VAL A 207 -19.05 -18.47 31.53
CA VAL A 207 -18.03 -17.80 30.72
C VAL A 207 -17.00 -17.15 31.64
N LEU A 208 -15.74 -17.58 31.48
CA LEU A 208 -14.59 -16.99 32.16
C LEU A 208 -13.87 -16.10 31.16
N GLY A 209 -14.06 -14.79 31.25
CA GLY A 209 -13.68 -13.85 30.18
C GLY A 209 -13.25 -12.48 30.67
N ASP A 210 -12.99 -11.58 29.72
CA ASP A 210 -12.74 -10.16 29.98
C ASP A 210 -14.08 -9.44 30.30
N PRO A 211 -14.18 -8.73 31.45
CA PRO A 211 -15.36 -7.96 31.83
C PRO A 211 -15.85 -6.97 30.77
N ALA A 212 -14.94 -6.39 29.96
CA ALA A 212 -15.30 -5.42 28.93
C ALA A 212 -16.22 -5.99 27.84
N HIS A 213 -16.27 -7.32 27.70
CA HIS A 213 -17.06 -8.02 26.69
C HIS A 213 -18.21 -8.85 27.29
N ALA A 214 -18.44 -8.75 28.61
CA ALA A 214 -19.40 -9.59 29.32
C ALA A 214 -20.81 -9.53 28.74
N ASP A 215 -21.32 -8.33 28.43
CA ASP A 215 -22.65 -8.17 27.85
C ASP A 215 -22.74 -8.78 26.45
N GLY A 216 -21.71 -8.61 25.61
CA GLY A 216 -21.68 -9.22 24.29
C GLY A 216 -21.61 -10.76 24.34
N TYR A 217 -20.91 -11.35 25.32
CA TYR A 217 -20.95 -12.80 25.54
C TYR A 217 -22.35 -13.27 25.96
N ARG A 218 -23.05 -12.48 26.79
CA ARG A 218 -24.41 -12.78 27.23
C ARG A 218 -25.36 -12.83 26.06
N ASP A 219 -25.33 -11.80 25.21
CA ASP A 219 -26.18 -11.69 24.03
C ASP A 219 -25.96 -12.86 23.07
N LEU A 220 -24.71 -13.29 22.89
CA LEU A 220 -24.36 -14.45 22.07
C LEU A 220 -24.98 -15.73 22.63
N ILE A 221 -24.80 -16.04 23.91
CA ILE A 221 -25.35 -17.28 24.50
C ILE A 221 -26.88 -17.27 24.51
N GLN A 222 -27.50 -16.13 24.83
CA GLN A 222 -28.95 -15.98 24.81
C GLN A 222 -29.53 -16.15 23.41
N ARG A 223 -28.83 -15.67 22.36
CA ARG A 223 -29.22 -15.86 20.96
C ARG A 223 -29.37 -17.33 20.57
N TYR A 224 -28.54 -18.22 21.13
CA TYR A 224 -28.62 -19.66 20.92
C TYR A 224 -29.49 -20.39 21.96
N GLY A 225 -30.21 -19.64 22.80
CA GLY A 225 -31.18 -20.15 23.77
C GLY A 225 -30.57 -20.71 25.05
N GLY A 226 -29.34 -20.30 25.41
CA GLY A 226 -28.69 -20.67 26.67
C GLY A 226 -28.79 -19.57 27.72
N ARG A 227 -28.38 -19.88 28.94
CA ARG A 227 -28.22 -18.94 30.04
C ARG A 227 -26.74 -18.80 30.36
N MET A 228 -26.32 -17.57 30.63
CA MET A 228 -24.91 -17.28 30.90
C MET A 228 -24.72 -16.84 32.34
N GLU A 229 -23.72 -17.41 32.99
CA GLU A 229 -23.08 -16.83 34.16
C GLU A 229 -21.68 -16.35 33.78
N PHE A 230 -21.25 -15.22 34.33
CA PHE A 230 -19.96 -14.61 34.01
C PHE A 230 -19.08 -14.55 35.24
N ALA A 231 -17.80 -14.84 35.06
CA ALA A 231 -16.78 -14.45 36.00
C ALA A 231 -15.58 -13.85 35.26
N ASP A 232 -14.97 -12.84 35.88
CA ASP A 232 -13.72 -12.26 35.41
C ASP A 232 -12.64 -13.35 35.45
N GLY A 233 -12.17 -13.76 34.26
CA GLY A 233 -11.19 -14.82 34.11
C GLY A 233 -9.81 -14.47 34.69
N ALA A 234 -9.53 -13.19 34.96
CA ALA A 234 -8.32 -12.74 35.63
C ALA A 234 -8.43 -12.78 37.17
N ASN A 235 -9.65 -12.72 37.72
CA ASN A 235 -9.89 -12.69 39.16
C ASN A 235 -10.16 -14.10 39.72
N ARG A 236 -9.15 -14.69 40.38
CA ARG A 236 -9.23 -16.05 40.94
C ARG A 236 -10.35 -16.24 41.96
N GLN A 237 -10.67 -15.22 42.77
CA GLN A 237 -11.75 -15.33 43.75
C GLN A 237 -13.11 -15.36 43.05
N ALA A 238 -13.30 -14.53 42.03
CA ALA A 238 -14.51 -14.52 41.21
C ALA A 238 -14.70 -15.86 40.49
N VAL A 239 -13.64 -16.40 39.87
CA VAL A 239 -13.70 -17.72 39.22
C VAL A 239 -14.05 -18.81 40.22
N ARG A 240 -13.44 -18.80 41.41
CA ARG A 240 -13.70 -19.83 42.43
C ARG A 240 -15.15 -19.76 42.91
N ALA A 241 -15.68 -18.57 43.19
CA ALA A 241 -17.06 -18.39 43.61
C ALA A 241 -18.05 -18.84 42.52
N ALA A 242 -17.75 -18.54 41.25
CA ALA A 242 -18.58 -18.97 40.14
C ALA A 242 -18.55 -20.50 39.96
N LEU A 243 -17.44 -21.19 40.24
CA LEU A 243 -17.36 -22.64 40.05
C LEU A 243 -18.25 -23.47 41.01
N ASP A 244 -18.85 -22.85 42.03
CA ASP A 244 -19.80 -23.51 42.93
C ASP A 244 -21.19 -23.73 42.29
N GLY A 245 -21.45 -23.10 41.13
CA GLY A 245 -22.70 -23.27 40.39
C GLY A 245 -22.81 -24.57 39.60
N ARG A 246 -24.02 -24.86 39.09
CA ARG A 246 -24.28 -25.98 38.18
C ARG A 246 -24.23 -25.48 36.74
N TYR A 247 -23.29 -26.00 35.97
CA TYR A 247 -23.09 -25.63 34.56
C TYR A 247 -23.08 -26.84 33.66
N ASP A 248 -23.64 -26.68 32.46
CA ASP A 248 -23.59 -27.68 31.41
C ASP A 248 -22.28 -27.62 30.63
N ALA A 249 -21.68 -26.42 30.54
CA ALA A 249 -20.36 -26.20 29.96
C ALA A 249 -19.67 -24.96 30.56
N ILE A 250 -18.34 -24.95 30.50
CA ILE A 250 -17.50 -23.82 30.88
C ILE A 250 -16.70 -23.38 29.65
N VAL A 251 -16.70 -22.09 29.34
CA VAL A 251 -15.94 -21.52 28.22
C VAL A 251 -14.96 -20.48 28.73
N ILE A 252 -13.68 -20.65 28.41
CA ILE A 252 -12.60 -19.72 28.79
C ILE A 252 -12.26 -18.85 27.57
N VAL A 253 -12.50 -17.54 27.70
CA VAL A 253 -12.30 -16.51 26.66
C VAL A 253 -11.45 -15.37 27.22
N THR A 254 -10.21 -15.68 27.58
CA THR A 254 -9.26 -14.70 28.15
C THR A 254 -7.96 -14.69 27.35
N ALA A 255 -7.31 -13.52 27.30
CA ALA A 255 -5.93 -13.41 26.84
C ALA A 255 -4.90 -13.67 27.97
N TYR A 256 -5.35 -13.69 29.22
CA TYR A 256 -4.50 -13.73 30.42
C TYR A 256 -4.99 -14.80 31.40
N GLY A 257 -4.07 -15.64 31.91
CA GLY A 257 -4.35 -16.56 33.02
C GLY A 257 -4.80 -17.98 32.65
N TYR A 258 -4.68 -18.38 31.36
CA TYR A 258 -5.12 -19.67 30.81
C TYR A 258 -4.83 -20.87 31.72
N HIS A 259 -3.57 -21.04 32.14
CA HIS A 259 -3.13 -22.23 32.88
C HIS A 259 -3.69 -22.30 34.31
N THR A 260 -3.73 -21.18 35.03
CA THR A 260 -4.20 -21.20 36.44
C THR A 260 -5.70 -21.33 36.53
N THR A 261 -6.44 -20.67 35.63
CA THR A 261 -7.89 -20.77 35.54
C THR A 261 -8.31 -22.17 35.10
N GLN A 262 -7.63 -22.75 34.11
CA GLN A 262 -7.82 -24.14 33.70
C GLN A 262 -7.63 -25.14 34.85
N MET A 263 -6.53 -25.04 35.61
CA MET A 263 -6.29 -25.97 36.72
C MET A 263 -7.36 -25.87 37.82
N MET A 264 -7.89 -24.68 38.09
CA MET A 264 -8.99 -24.51 39.03
C MET A 264 -10.26 -25.20 38.52
N VAL A 265 -10.63 -24.97 37.25
CA VAL A 265 -11.80 -25.63 36.66
C VAL A 265 -11.65 -27.15 36.70
N GLN A 266 -10.48 -27.66 36.31
CA GLN A 266 -10.17 -29.10 36.37
C GLN A 266 -10.07 -29.64 37.80
N LYS A 267 -10.00 -28.80 38.83
CA LYS A 267 -10.02 -29.25 40.23
C LYS A 267 -11.45 -29.27 40.78
N TYR A 268 -12.23 -28.23 40.51
CA TYR A 268 -13.53 -28.01 41.16
C TYR A 268 -14.74 -28.41 40.30
N ALA A 269 -14.60 -28.48 38.97
CA ALA A 269 -15.68 -28.78 38.03
C ALA A 269 -15.28 -29.84 36.98
N ARG A 270 -14.65 -30.94 37.42
CA ARG A 270 -14.11 -32.02 36.55
C ARG A 270 -15.12 -32.66 35.59
N HIS A 271 -16.39 -32.65 35.95
CA HIS A 271 -17.45 -33.33 35.21
C HIS A 271 -18.11 -32.44 34.15
N VAL A 272 -17.77 -31.14 34.15
CA VAL A 272 -18.31 -30.14 33.24
C VAL A 272 -17.34 -30.00 32.06
N PRO A 273 -17.81 -30.12 30.81
CA PRO A 273 -16.98 -29.96 29.63
C PRO A 273 -16.42 -28.54 29.55
N LEU A 274 -15.12 -28.46 29.30
CA LEU A 274 -14.35 -27.23 29.27
C LEU A 274 -13.91 -26.92 27.83
N PHE A 275 -14.21 -25.70 27.38
CA PHE A 275 -13.88 -25.22 26.05
C PHE A 275 -13.00 -23.98 26.14
N PHE A 276 -12.09 -23.86 25.17
CA PHE A 276 -11.09 -22.81 25.15
C PHE A 276 -11.16 -22.00 23.88
N ALA A 277 -11.22 -20.68 24.04
CA ALA A 277 -10.95 -19.75 22.96
C ALA A 277 -9.44 -19.44 22.93
N ASN A 278 -8.82 -19.65 21.77
CA ASN A 278 -7.38 -19.41 21.58
C ASN A 278 -6.98 -17.93 21.73
N ARG A 279 -7.97 -17.01 21.71
CA ARG A 279 -7.81 -15.56 21.87
C ARG A 279 -9.07 -14.99 22.55
N GLY A 280 -8.94 -13.84 23.21
CA GLY A 280 -10.09 -13.09 23.71
C GLY A 280 -10.89 -12.44 22.57
N GLY A 281 -12.19 -12.19 22.81
CA GLY A 281 -13.07 -11.42 21.92
C GLY A 281 -14.32 -12.17 21.44
N LEU A 282 -15.33 -11.39 21.03
CA LEU A 282 -16.68 -11.88 20.70
C LEU A 282 -16.72 -12.87 19.54
N GLY A 283 -16.00 -12.59 18.44
CA GLY A 283 -16.01 -13.48 17.27
C GLY A 283 -15.35 -14.84 17.53
N VAL A 284 -14.37 -14.91 18.43
CA VAL A 284 -13.73 -16.18 18.81
C VAL A 284 -14.64 -16.96 19.74
N MET A 285 -15.31 -16.29 20.67
CA MET A 285 -16.35 -16.90 21.51
C MET A 285 -17.47 -17.52 20.68
N GLU A 286 -18.02 -16.77 19.71
CA GLU A 286 -19.10 -17.27 18.85
C GLU A 286 -18.67 -18.51 18.07
N ARG A 287 -17.43 -18.52 17.55
CA ARG A 287 -16.87 -19.70 16.87
C ARG A 287 -16.78 -20.92 17.79
N VAL A 288 -16.23 -20.77 18.99
CA VAL A 288 -16.14 -21.88 19.97
C VAL A 288 -17.53 -22.39 20.35
N LEU A 289 -18.49 -21.49 20.53
CA LEU A 289 -19.86 -21.83 20.87
C LEU A 289 -20.51 -22.69 19.77
N VAL A 290 -20.37 -22.30 18.51
CA VAL A 290 -21.00 -22.98 17.36
C VAL A 290 -20.27 -24.26 16.98
N GLU A 291 -18.93 -24.26 16.96
CA GLU A 291 -18.15 -25.39 16.46
C GLU A 291 -17.90 -26.47 17.53
N GLN A 292 -17.90 -26.11 18.82
CA GLN A 292 -17.49 -27.03 19.89
C GLN A 292 -18.56 -27.21 20.96
N VAL A 293 -19.06 -26.13 21.55
CA VAL A 293 -19.97 -26.21 22.70
C VAL A 293 -21.30 -26.82 22.29
N ILE A 294 -21.97 -26.22 21.29
CA ILE A 294 -23.28 -26.67 20.82
C ILE A 294 -23.25 -28.14 20.36
N PRO A 295 -22.31 -28.58 19.49
CA PRO A 295 -22.25 -29.99 19.08
C PRO A 295 -22.00 -30.94 20.25
N THR A 296 -21.18 -30.56 21.22
CA THR A 296 -20.86 -31.42 22.37
C THR A 296 -22.06 -31.57 23.30
N LEU A 297 -22.75 -30.47 23.61
CA LEU A 297 -23.96 -30.51 24.43
C LEU A 297 -25.09 -31.25 23.71
N PHE A 298 -25.24 -31.04 22.40
CA PHE A 298 -26.23 -31.74 21.59
C PHE A 298 -26.00 -33.26 21.55
N LYS A 299 -24.74 -33.71 21.41
CA LYS A 299 -24.37 -35.14 21.52
C LYS A 299 -24.68 -35.72 22.88
N ARG A 300 -24.40 -34.98 23.96
CA ARG A 300 -24.70 -35.41 25.34
C ARG A 300 -26.20 -35.56 25.58
N LEU A 301 -27.00 -34.62 25.07
CA LEU A 301 -28.45 -34.66 25.19
C LEU A 301 -29.07 -35.81 24.38
N ARG A 302 -28.58 -36.09 23.16
CA ARG A 302 -29.02 -37.27 22.38
C ARG A 302 -28.58 -38.60 23.01
N GLY A 303 -27.38 -38.67 23.58
CA GLY A 303 -26.89 -39.87 24.27
C GLY A 303 -27.62 -40.17 25.59
N LEU A 304 -28.39 -39.21 26.13
CA LEU A 304 -29.30 -39.42 27.26
C LEU A 304 -30.72 -39.82 26.83
N GLU A 305 -31.09 -39.58 25.56
CA GLU A 305 -32.38 -39.94 24.97
C GLU A 305 -32.40 -41.35 24.35
N GLU A 306 -31.25 -41.97 24.07
CA GLU A 306 -31.19 -43.39 23.70
C GLU A 306 -31.21 -44.27 24.96
N PRO A 307 -32.29 -45.05 25.22
CA PRO A 307 -32.24 -46.03 26.29
C PRO A 307 -31.19 -47.07 25.92
N ALA A 308 -30.32 -47.39 26.87
CA ALA A 308 -29.43 -48.54 26.79
C ALA A 308 -30.28 -49.75 26.39
N SER A 309 -30.15 -50.16 25.13
CA SER A 309 -30.82 -51.35 24.63
C SER A 309 -30.19 -52.53 25.36
N ALA A 310 -31.00 -53.16 26.20
CA ALA A 310 -30.72 -54.44 26.85
C ALA A 310 -30.48 -55.56 25.82
#